data_AF-A0A2V3J019-F1
#
_entry.id   AF-A0A2V3J019-F1
#
_cell.length_a   1.000
_cell.length_b   1.000
_cell.length_c   1.000
_cell.angle_alpha   90.00
_cell.angle_beta   90.00
_cell.angle_gamma   90.00
#
_symmetry.space_group_name_H-M   'P 1'
#
loop_
_entity.id
_entity.type
_entity.pdbx_description
1 polymer ?
#
loop_
_entity_poly.entity_id
_entity_poly.type
_entity_poly.pdbx_seq_one_letter_code
_entity_poly.pdbx_strand_id
1 'polypeptide(L)'
;MNALNPPALREYLKRNSLSQRFIGRALIVCFRPTGWTFNASRSSARSVRPHDNAVMFQLPYSEHSSFDELCKFVKWLKPRRLIPMVGARSPEKSEQMKSMLAHRDRPLADQSAAAPS
;
A
#
# COMPACT_ATOMS: atom_id res chain seq x y z
N MET A 1 5.86 16.91 1.97
CA MET A 1 5.21 16.54 3.25
C MET A 1 6.21 15.74 4.06
N ASN A 2 6.62 16.22 5.24
CA ASN A 2 7.49 15.47 6.15
C ASN A 2 6.72 14.26 6.68
N ALA A 3 6.99 13.08 6.13
CA ALA A 3 6.31 11.87 6.54
C ALA A 3 6.70 11.52 7.98
N LEU A 4 5.71 11.25 8.84
CA LEU A 4 5.89 10.81 10.22
C LEU A 4 6.73 9.52 10.24
N ASN A 5 8.02 9.61 10.54
CA ASN A 5 8.95 8.48 10.62
C ASN A 5 9.23 8.12 12.09
N PRO A 6 9.70 6.89 12.38
CA PRO A 6 9.93 6.45 13.76
C PRO A 6 10.86 7.39 14.57
N PRO A 7 11.96 7.92 14.00
CA PRO A 7 12.80 8.91 14.69
C PRO A 7 12.07 10.22 15.04
N ALA A 8 11.33 10.80 14.09
CA ALA A 8 10.58 12.04 14.30
C ALA A 8 9.48 11.86 15.35
N LEU A 9 8.80 10.70 15.37
CA LEU A 9 7.83 10.40 16.41
C LEU A 9 8.50 10.29 17.79
N ARG A 10 9.64 9.59 17.90
CA ARG A 10 10.39 9.50 19.17
C ARG A 10 10.76 10.88 19.69
N GLU A 11 11.23 11.75 18.81
CA GLU A 11 11.62 13.12 19.15
C GLU A 11 10.40 13.97 19.58
N TYR A 12 9.28 13.87 18.87
CA TYR A 12 8.03 14.54 19.23
C TYR A 12 7.51 14.10 20.61
N LEU A 13 7.54 12.79 20.91
CA LEU A 13 7.11 12.26 22.21
C LEU A 13 7.97 12.79 23.35
N LYS A 14 9.29 12.91 23.15
CA LYS A 14 10.22 13.50 24.13
C LYS A 14 9.99 15.00 24.32
N ARG A 15 9.91 15.76 23.22
CA ARG A 15 9.72 17.22 23.25
C ARG A 15 8.45 17.65 23.99
N ASN A 16 7.37 16.88 23.86
CA ASN A 16 6.08 17.22 24.45
C ASN A 16 5.84 16.56 25.82
N SER A 17 6.87 15.91 26.40
CA SER A 17 6.78 15.16 27.66
C SER A 17 5.60 14.18 27.71
N LEU A 18 5.16 13.67 26.55
CA LEU A 18 3.99 12.78 26.45
C LEU A 18 4.32 11.41 27.03
N SER A 19 5.57 10.96 26.92
CA SER A 19 6.02 9.75 27.60
C SER A 19 6.02 9.90 29.14
N GLN A 20 6.23 11.11 29.65
CA GLN A 20 6.22 11.40 31.09
C GLN A 20 4.82 11.66 31.66
N ARG A 21 3.91 12.26 30.87
CA ARG A 21 2.52 12.52 31.29
C ARG A 21 1.72 11.23 31.54
N PHE A 22 2.08 10.16 30.86
CA PHE A 22 1.35 8.89 30.84
C PHE A 22 2.12 7.72 31.50
N ILE A 23 3.13 8.01 32.33
CA ILE A 23 4.03 7.01 32.96
C ILE A 23 3.22 5.89 33.63
N GLY A 24 3.51 4.66 33.22
CA GLY A 24 3.06 3.43 33.88
C GLY A 24 1.66 2.93 33.53
N ARG A 25 0.84 3.68 32.77
CA ARG A 25 -0.56 3.27 32.49
C ARG A 25 -1.07 3.46 31.07
N ALA A 26 -0.42 4.27 30.22
CA ALA A 26 -0.92 4.50 28.86
C ALA A 26 0.07 4.09 27.76
N LEU A 27 -0.44 3.30 26.81
CA LEU A 27 0.23 2.93 25.57
C LEU A 27 -0.19 3.91 24.47
N ILE A 28 0.79 4.53 23.80
CA ILE A 28 0.54 5.38 22.64
C ILE A 28 0.50 4.49 21.39
N VAL A 29 -0.63 4.52 20.69
CA VAL A 29 -0.82 3.81 19.42
C VAL A 29 -0.88 4.81 18.28
N CYS A 30 0.03 4.67 17.32
CA CYS A 30 0.10 5.53 16.14
C CYS A 30 -0.22 4.74 14.88
N PHE A 31 -1.02 5.32 13.99
CA PHE A 31 -1.30 4.76 12.67
C PHE A 31 -0.64 5.62 11.60
N ARG A 32 0.16 4.97 10.76
CA ARG A 32 0.74 5.57 9.56
C ARG A 32 0.09 4.92 8.35
N PRO A 33 -0.90 5.56 7.72
CA PRO A 33 -1.38 5.10 6.42
C PRO A 33 -0.24 5.23 5.42
N THR A 34 0.09 4.12 4.76
CA THR A 34 1.03 4.08 3.65
C THR A 34 0.28 3.69 2.40
N GLY A 35 0.42 4.48 1.34
CA GLY A 35 -0.12 4.15 0.02
C GLY A 35 0.57 2.94 -0.62
N TRP A 36 0.62 2.92 -1.95
CA TRP A 36 1.15 1.82 -2.76
C TRP A 36 2.66 1.50 -2.59
N THR A 37 3.37 2.16 -1.67
CA THR A 37 4.75 1.78 -1.29
C THR A 37 4.83 0.43 -0.58
N PHE A 38 3.72 -0.29 -0.52
CA PHE A 38 3.60 -1.64 0.00
C PHE A 38 3.90 -2.67 -1.08
N ASN A 39 5.07 -3.29 -0.99
CA ASN A 39 5.40 -4.48 -1.75
C ASN A 39 4.35 -5.58 -1.45
N ALA A 40 3.69 -6.08 -2.50
CA ALA A 40 2.67 -7.14 -2.39
C ALA A 40 3.20 -8.41 -1.70
N SER A 41 4.52 -8.64 -1.68
CA SER A 41 5.14 -9.75 -0.94
C SER A 41 5.13 -9.58 0.59
N ARG A 42 4.69 -8.43 1.11
CA ARG A 42 4.70 -8.14 2.56
C ARG A 42 3.34 -7.60 3.01
N SER A 43 2.28 -8.31 2.64
CA SER A 43 0.85 -7.97 2.79
C SER A 43 0.33 -7.67 4.21
N SER A 44 1.17 -7.73 5.25
CA SER A 44 0.78 -7.50 6.64
C SER A 44 1.13 -6.09 7.16
N ALA A 45 0.25 -5.57 8.03
CA ALA A 45 0.51 -4.35 8.78
C ALA A 45 1.83 -4.48 9.55
N ARG A 46 2.75 -3.55 9.36
CA ARG A 46 4.06 -3.57 10.04
C ARG A 46 3.98 -2.71 11.29
N SER A 47 4.26 -3.29 12.46
CA SER A 47 4.44 -2.52 13.68
C SER A 47 5.92 -2.18 13.90
N VAL A 48 6.20 -0.95 14.31
CA VAL A 48 7.51 -0.51 14.81
C VAL A 48 7.30 0.06 16.22
N ARG A 49 8.24 -0.19 17.13
CA ARG A 49 8.24 0.43 18.48
C ARG A 49 9.27 1.57 18.53
N PRO A 50 8.85 2.82 18.29
CA PRO A 50 9.73 3.98 18.34
C PRO A 50 10.04 4.45 19.76
N HIS A 51 9.33 3.98 20.78
CA HIS A 51 9.56 4.31 22.19
C HIS A 51 8.96 3.21 23.08
N ASP A 52 9.38 3.08 24.33
CA ASP A 52 8.96 1.98 25.21
C ASP A 52 7.45 1.93 25.45
N ASN A 53 6.81 3.11 25.50
CA ASN A 53 5.37 3.26 25.64
C ASN A 53 4.66 3.64 24.33
N ALA A 54 5.27 3.41 23.17
CA ALA A 54 4.67 3.73 21.87
C ALA A 54 4.82 2.60 20.84
N VAL A 55 3.74 2.34 20.11
CA VAL A 55 3.72 1.45 18.95
C VAL A 55 3.17 2.20 17.74
N MET A 56 3.85 2.07 16.60
CA MET A 56 3.41 2.63 15.32
C MET A 56 3.07 1.50 14.35
N PHE A 57 1.83 1.47 13.87
CA PHE A 57 1.38 0.58 12.80
C PHE A 57 1.47 1.28 11.46
N GLN A 58 2.16 0.65 10.51
CA GLN A 58 2.10 0.98 9.10
C GLN A 58 0.95 0.21 8.48
N LEU A 59 -0.09 0.94 8.07
CA LEU A 59 -1.29 0.38 7.48
C LEU A 59 -1.21 0.48 5.96
N PRO A 60 -1.37 -0.63 5.21
CA PRO A 60 -1.51 -0.57 3.76
C PRO A 60 -2.89 0.02 3.42
N TYR A 61 -2.96 1.34 3.32
CA TYR A 61 -4.17 2.08 3.01
C TYR A 61 -4.00 2.79 1.67
N SER A 62 -4.86 2.45 0.71
CA SER A 62 -4.85 3.03 -0.63
C SER A 62 -6.19 3.68 -0.91
N GLU A 63 -6.16 4.93 -1.38
CA GLU A 63 -7.34 5.62 -1.95
C GLU A 63 -7.47 5.36 -3.46
N HIS A 64 -6.56 4.56 -4.01
CA HIS A 64 -6.53 4.16 -5.40
C HIS A 64 -6.84 2.67 -5.53
N SER A 65 -7.56 2.32 -6.58
CA SER A 65 -7.83 0.93 -6.95
C SER A 65 -6.52 0.14 -7.12
N SER A 66 -6.50 -1.06 -6.57
CA SER A 66 -5.51 -2.07 -6.94
C SER A 66 -5.63 -2.45 -8.42
N PHE A 67 -4.59 -3.05 -8.96
CA PHE A 67 -4.59 -3.49 -10.35
C PHE A 67 -5.71 -4.50 -10.64
N ASP A 68 -5.98 -5.43 -9.72
CA ASP A 68 -7.04 -6.42 -9.88
C ASP A 68 -8.44 -5.79 -9.80
N GLU A 69 -8.66 -4.81 -8.93
CA GLU A 69 -9.92 -4.06 -8.87
C GLU A 69 -10.14 -3.27 -10.16
N LEU A 70 -9.11 -2.59 -10.67
CA LEU A 70 -9.19 -1.86 -11.93
C LEU A 70 -9.49 -2.81 -13.11
N CYS A 71 -8.84 -3.99 -13.15
CA CYS A 71 -9.14 -5.00 -14.17
C CYS A 71 -10.59 -5.48 -14.09
N LYS A 72 -11.10 -5.78 -12.89
CA LYS A 72 -12.51 -6.19 -12.69
C LYS A 72 -13.47 -5.09 -13.13
N PHE A 73 -13.17 -3.83 -12.80
CA PHE A 73 -13.98 -2.69 -13.18
C PHE A 73 -14.01 -2.49 -14.70
N VAL A 74 -12.85 -2.54 -15.37
CA VAL A 74 -12.77 -2.41 -16.84
C VAL A 74 -13.50 -3.55 -17.55
N LYS A 75 -13.37 -4.78 -17.05
CA LYS A 75 -14.11 -5.95 -17.56
C LYS A 75 -15.62 -5.82 -17.39
N TRP A 76 -16.06 -5.28 -16.26
CA TRP A 76 -17.47 -5.03 -16.01
C TRP A 76 -18.02 -3.92 -16.93
N LEU A 77 -17.28 -2.82 -17.06
CA LEU A 77 -17.70 -1.64 -17.83
C LEU A 77 -17.63 -1.85 -19.35
N LYS A 78 -16.69 -2.66 -19.84
CA LYS A 78 -16.41 -2.91 -21.28
C LYS A 78 -16.32 -1.63 -22.12
N PRO A 79 -15.44 -0.68 -21.77
CA PRO A 79 -15.35 0.59 -22.50
C PRO A 79 -14.83 0.38 -23.93
N ARG A 80 -15.33 1.18 -24.88
CA ARG A 80 -14.86 1.17 -26.28
C ARG A 80 -13.40 1.64 -26.43
N ARG A 81 -12.93 2.48 -25.51
CA ARG A 81 -11.57 3.06 -25.54
C ARG A 81 -11.04 3.26 -24.11
N LEU A 82 -9.79 2.88 -23.89
CA LEU A 82 -9.06 3.15 -22.64
C LEU A 82 -8.03 4.26 -22.86
N ILE A 83 -8.07 5.29 -22.01
CA ILE A 83 -7.14 6.43 -22.02
C ILE A 83 -6.51 6.54 -20.62
N PRO A 84 -5.26 6.08 -20.43
CA PRO A 84 -4.62 6.13 -19.12
C PRO A 84 -4.18 7.57 -18.79
N MET A 85 -4.61 8.07 -17.64
CA MET A 85 -4.31 9.44 -17.17
C MET A 85 -3.15 9.50 -16.16
N VAL A 86 -2.78 8.37 -15.56
CA VAL A 86 -1.75 8.27 -14.52
C VAL A 86 -0.79 7.14 -14.88
N GLY A 87 0.52 7.33 -14.68
CA GLY A 87 1.54 6.29 -14.92
C GLY A 87 1.95 6.08 -16.39
N ALA A 88 1.23 6.65 -17.35
CA ALA A 88 1.48 6.56 -18.79
C ALA A 88 2.25 7.76 -19.35
N ARG A 89 3.41 8.09 -18.74
CA ARG A 89 4.23 9.25 -19.18
C ARG A 89 4.91 9.07 -20.53
N SER A 90 5.00 7.85 -21.04
CA SER A 90 5.52 7.54 -22.37
C SER A 90 4.50 6.73 -23.18
N PRO A 91 4.53 6.81 -24.52
CA PRO A 91 3.63 6.04 -25.38
C PRO A 91 3.73 4.53 -25.12
N GLU A 92 4.94 4.01 -24.88
CA GLU A 92 5.17 2.58 -24.64
C GLU A 92 4.49 2.12 -23.35
N LYS A 93 4.60 2.92 -22.27
CA LYS A 93 3.91 2.63 -21.00
C LYS A 93 2.39 2.72 -21.12
N SER A 94 1.90 3.63 -21.95
CA SER A 94 0.48 3.76 -22.25
C SER A 94 -0.06 2.50 -22.92
N GLU A 95 0.63 2.04 -23.97
CA GLU A 95 0.24 0.82 -24.69
C GLU A 95 0.38 -0.44 -23.83
N GLN A 96 1.45 -0.54 -23.04
CA GLN A 96 1.62 -1.63 -22.08
C GLN A 96 0.45 -1.68 -21.08
N MET A 97 0.03 -0.55 -20.53
CA MET A 97 -1.09 -0.48 -19.58
C MET A 97 -2.42 -0.87 -20.24
N LYS A 98 -2.66 -0.43 -21.47
CA LYS A 98 -3.85 -0.84 -22.24
C LYS A 98 -3.85 -2.34 -22.49
N SER A 99 -2.72 -2.91 -22.90
CA SER A 99 -2.55 -4.35 -23.12
C SER A 99 -2.82 -5.16 -21.85
N MET A 100 -2.24 -4.73 -20.71
CA MET A 100 -2.44 -5.38 -19.41
C MET A 100 -3.92 -5.39 -18.96
N LEU A 101 -4.65 -4.31 -19.21
CA LEU A 101 -6.07 -4.20 -18.84
C LEU A 101 -7.00 -4.94 -19.82
N ALA A 102 -6.57 -5.11 -21.07
CA ALA A 102 -7.35 -5.77 -22.12
C ALA A 102 -7.23 -7.31 -22.14
N HIS A 103 -6.17 -7.90 -21.57
CA HIS A 103 -5.79 -9.31 -21.83
C HIS A 103 -6.12 -10.34 -20.74
N ARG A 104 -7.07 -10.08 -19.83
CA ARG A 104 -7.39 -11.01 -18.75
C ARG A 104 -8.64 -11.88 -18.97
N ASP A 105 -9.07 -12.11 -20.21
CA ASP A 105 -10.18 -13.02 -20.54
C ASP A 105 -9.78 -14.50 -20.70
N ARG A 106 -8.54 -14.89 -20.34
CA ARG A 106 -8.22 -16.32 -20.18
C ARG A 106 -8.75 -16.84 -18.83
N PRO A 107 -9.48 -17.97 -18.80
CA PRO A 107 -9.80 -18.66 -17.56
C PRO A 107 -8.50 -18.94 -16.79
N LEU A 108 -8.55 -18.79 -15.47
CA LEU A 108 -7.47 -19.16 -14.58
C LEU A 108 -7.30 -20.68 -14.66
N ALA A 109 -6.50 -21.17 -15.62
CA ALA A 109 -6.05 -22.54 -15.60
C ALA A 109 -5.26 -22.76 -14.31
N ASP A 110 -5.66 -23.82 -13.60
CA ASP A 110 -5.17 -24.30 -12.32
C ASP A 110 -3.65 -24.13 -12.17
N GLN A 111 -3.21 -23.37 -11.15
CA GLN A 111 -1.79 -23.22 -10.79
C GLN A 111 -1.32 -24.39 -9.91
N SER A 112 -1.66 -25.62 -10.31
CA SER A 112 -1.22 -26.86 -9.65
C SER A 112 -0.24 -27.69 -10.49
N ALA A 113 0.56 -27.06 -11.37
CA ALA A 113 1.64 -27.80 -12.05
C ALA A 113 2.76 -26.89 -12.51
N ALA A 114 3.83 -26.81 -11.71
CA ALA A 114 5.24 -26.80 -12.15
C ALA A 114 6.14 -26.30 -11.00
N ALA A 115 6.51 -27.20 -10.09
CA ALA A 115 7.77 -27.08 -9.38
C ALA A 115 8.83 -27.83 -10.20
N PRO A 116 9.89 -27.19 -10.71
CA PRO A 116 11.01 -27.92 -11.27
C PRO A 116 11.82 -28.56 -10.14
N SER A 117 12.17 -29.84 -10.36
CA SER A 117 13.09 -30.66 -9.57
C SER A 117 14.53 -30.16 -9.64
#